data_AF-A0A2E4QNT0-F1
#
_entry.id   AF-A0A2E4QNT0-F1
#
_cell.length_a   1.000
_cell.length_b   1.000
_cell.length_c   1.000
_cell.angle_alpha   90.00
_cell.angle_beta   90.00
_cell.angle_gamma   90.00
#
_symmetry.space_group_name_H-M   'P 1'
#
loop_
_entity.id
_entity.type
_entity.pdbx_description
1 polymer ?
#
loop_
_entity_poly.entity_id
_entity_poly.type
_entity_poly.pdbx_seq_one_letter_code
_entity_poly.pdbx_strand_id
1 'polypeptide(L)'
;MISALDLARPWTQQVSYEPQEEADSEIKPVSVQAFVDLMANLEPRMGIDAAEQQRRDHGCLSEAIYYEARSESLEGQLGVGEVILNRVASEFYPDDVCSVVYQGSSRVTGCQFSFTCDGSMRRRPRGEAWDQSRAVAANILMGSIPHALTGDATHYHTDYVDPYWNVGLVQTRTIGTHIFYRFPETGREWAAARTRQAAARYAARHATPLSDAVEDVQTVALTTEELQARELERLSEKDI
;
A
#
# COMPACT_ATOMS: atom_id res chain seq x y z
N MET A 1 -28.17 -31.28 45.93
CA MET A 1 -26.78 -31.16 45.43
C MET A 1 -26.65 -29.83 44.72
N ILE A 2 -26.11 -28.82 45.40
CA ILE A 2 -25.55 -27.62 44.79
C ILE A 2 -24.16 -27.51 45.41
N SER A 3 -23.14 -27.80 44.61
CA SER A 3 -21.74 -27.77 45.04
C SER A 3 -21.35 -26.34 45.41
N ALA A 4 -20.62 -26.23 46.53
CA ALA A 4 -20.01 -25.00 46.97
C ALA A 4 -19.08 -24.43 45.88
N LEU A 5 -19.22 -23.14 45.61
CA LEU A 5 -18.30 -22.37 44.78
C LEU A 5 -16.94 -22.33 45.48
N ASP A 6 -15.94 -22.89 44.82
CA ASP A 6 -14.54 -22.84 45.22
C ASP A 6 -13.97 -21.44 44.95
N LEU A 7 -13.74 -20.69 46.03
CA LEU A 7 -13.29 -19.29 46.04
C LEU A 7 -11.76 -19.13 45.95
N ALA A 8 -11.01 -20.18 45.60
CA ALA A 8 -9.56 -20.17 45.59
C ALA A 8 -8.91 -19.60 44.30
N ARG A 9 -9.42 -18.49 43.74
CA ARG A 9 -8.74 -17.78 42.64
C ARG A 9 -7.87 -16.63 43.19
N PRO A 10 -6.60 -16.49 42.76
CA PRO A 10 -5.64 -15.53 43.34
C PRO A 10 -5.95 -14.05 43.07
N TRP A 11 -7.00 -13.73 42.28
CA TRP A 11 -7.38 -12.37 41.91
C TRP A 11 -8.65 -11.86 42.62
N THR A 12 -9.27 -12.66 43.49
CA THR A 12 -10.39 -12.25 44.35
C THR A 12 -9.92 -11.77 45.73
N GLN A 13 -8.85 -10.96 45.77
CA GLN A 13 -8.56 -10.18 46.96
C GLN A 13 -9.50 -8.97 46.93
N GLN A 14 -10.50 -8.96 47.81
CA GLN A 14 -11.34 -7.78 48.01
C GLN A 14 -10.41 -6.64 48.43
N VAL A 15 -10.20 -5.67 47.54
CA VAL A 15 -9.62 -4.39 47.91
C VAL A 15 -10.67 -3.69 48.75
N SER A 16 -10.57 -3.82 50.07
CA SER A 16 -11.27 -2.96 51.01
C SER A 16 -10.65 -1.57 50.87
N TYR A 17 -11.32 -0.70 50.11
CA TYR A 17 -11.02 0.71 50.12
C TYR A 17 -11.53 1.27 51.46
N GLU A 18 -10.63 1.43 52.42
CA GLU A 18 -10.85 2.26 53.60
C GLU A 18 -10.72 3.71 53.11
N PRO A 19 -11.80 4.52 53.09
CA PRO A 19 -11.68 5.94 52.78
C PRO A 19 -10.76 6.55 53.84
N GLN A 20 -9.63 7.10 53.43
CA GLN A 20 -8.86 7.99 54.30
C GLN A 20 -9.74 9.24 54.48
N GLU A 21 -10.18 9.54 55.70
CA GLU A 21 -10.69 10.87 56.06
C GLU A 21 -9.51 11.85 55.96
N GLU A 22 -9.15 12.24 54.74
CA GLU A 22 -8.27 13.37 54.53
C GLU A 22 -9.05 14.63 54.88
N ALA A 23 -8.57 15.28 55.95
CA ALA A 23 -9.08 16.52 56.51
C ALA A 23 -9.51 17.52 55.42
N ASP A 24 -10.65 18.17 55.65
CA ASP A 24 -11.25 19.24 54.86
C ASP A 24 -10.20 20.22 54.29
N SER A 25 -9.64 19.88 53.13
CA SER A 25 -8.90 20.84 52.34
C SER A 25 -9.95 21.70 51.66
N GLU A 26 -10.17 22.89 52.22
CA GLU A 26 -11.00 23.93 51.63
C GLU A 26 -10.52 24.15 50.19
N ILE A 27 -11.25 23.60 49.21
CA ILE A 27 -10.96 23.81 47.79
C ILE A 27 -11.27 25.28 47.50
N LYS A 28 -10.26 26.13 47.64
CA LYS A 28 -10.38 27.56 47.34
C LYS A 28 -10.58 27.70 45.82
N PRO A 29 -11.62 28.40 45.36
CA PRO A 29 -11.83 28.59 43.93
C PRO A 29 -10.61 29.31 43.36
N VAL A 30 -10.01 28.75 42.31
CA VAL A 30 -8.98 29.44 41.54
C VAL A 30 -9.55 30.78 41.12
N SER A 31 -8.86 31.88 41.46
CA SER A 31 -9.38 33.20 41.12
C SER A 31 -9.47 33.34 39.60
N VAL A 32 -10.49 34.04 39.12
CA VAL A 32 -10.65 34.32 37.69
C VAL A 32 -9.37 34.97 37.14
N GLN A 33 -8.71 35.81 37.94
CA GLN A 33 -7.44 36.43 37.55
C GLN A 33 -6.31 35.40 37.41
N ALA A 34 -6.17 34.45 38.34
CA ALA A 34 -5.17 33.39 38.24
C ALA A 34 -5.41 32.46 37.04
N PHE A 35 -6.69 32.19 36.72
CA PHE A 35 -7.05 31.45 35.51
C PHE A 35 -6.73 32.26 34.23
N VAL A 36 -7.05 33.56 34.21
CA VAL A 36 -6.73 34.45 33.09
C VAL A 36 -5.21 34.57 32.91
N ASP A 37 -4.44 34.70 33.99
CA ASP A 37 -2.97 34.76 33.96
C ASP A 37 -2.37 33.43 33.50
N LEU A 38 -2.95 32.29 33.90
CA LEU A 38 -2.57 30.98 33.39
C LEU A 38 -2.81 30.91 31.88
N MET A 39 -4.03 31.21 31.43
CA MET A 39 -4.41 31.15 30.01
C MET A 39 -3.64 32.15 29.14
N ALA A 40 -3.30 33.33 29.68
CA ALA A 40 -2.49 34.34 28.98
C ALA A 40 -1.02 33.91 28.80
N ASN A 41 -0.54 32.99 29.63
CA ASN A 41 0.81 32.43 29.58
C ASN A 41 0.85 30.97 29.11
N LEU A 42 -0.29 30.38 28.71
CA LEU A 42 -0.30 29.10 28.03
C LEU A 42 0.26 29.32 26.63
N GLU A 43 1.48 28.86 26.38
CA GLU A 43 2.03 28.78 25.03
C GLU A 43 1.41 27.57 24.31
N PRO A 44 0.51 27.75 23.33
CA PRO A 44 -0.04 26.64 22.57
C PRO A 44 0.86 26.47 21.35
N ARG A 45 1.95 25.71 21.46
CA ARG A 45 2.93 25.63 20.36
C ARG A 45 3.38 24.23 19.93
N MET A 46 3.00 23.17 20.65
CA MET A 46 3.45 21.81 20.30
C MET A 46 2.29 20.85 20.01
N GLY A 47 1.20 20.92 20.79
CA GLY A 47 0.08 19.97 20.66
C GLY A 47 -0.86 20.25 19.49
N ILE A 48 -1.06 21.51 19.11
CA ILE A 48 -2.01 21.89 18.05
C ILE A 48 -1.43 21.56 16.67
N ASP A 49 -0.17 21.91 16.42
CA ASP A 49 0.49 21.64 15.14
C ASP A 49 0.61 20.14 14.87
N ALA A 50 0.95 19.35 15.89
CA ALA A 50 0.98 17.89 15.80
C ALA A 50 -0.41 17.31 15.52
N ALA A 51 -1.45 17.80 16.21
CA ALA A 51 -2.82 17.36 15.97
C ALA A 51 -3.33 17.78 14.58
N GLU A 52 -2.92 18.93 14.08
CA GLU A 52 -3.21 19.37 12.71
C GLU A 52 -2.52 18.50 11.67
N GLN A 53 -1.24 18.19 11.86
CA GLN A 53 -0.50 17.28 10.98
C GLN A 53 -1.15 15.90 10.96
N GLN A 54 -1.48 15.34 12.13
CA GLN A 54 -2.15 14.05 12.23
C GLN A 54 -3.51 14.04 11.52
N ARG A 55 -4.29 15.14 11.61
CA ARG A 55 -5.55 15.27 10.84
C ARG A 55 -5.32 15.31 9.34
N ARG A 56 -4.26 16.00 8.87
CA ARG A 56 -3.90 16.04 7.44
C ARG A 56 -3.47 14.66 6.95
N ASP A 57 -2.57 14.00 7.67
CA ASP A 57 -2.07 12.67 7.33
C ASP A 57 -3.21 11.64 7.29
N HIS A 58 -4.14 11.69 8.25
CA HIS A 58 -5.33 10.86 8.25
C HIS A 58 -6.17 11.06 7.00
N GLY A 59 -6.38 12.31 6.58
CA GLY A 59 -7.11 12.64 5.35
C GLY A 59 -6.43 12.07 4.11
N CYS A 60 -5.15 12.38 3.90
CA CYS A 60 -4.37 11.94 2.73
C CYS A 60 -4.27 10.42 2.65
N LEU A 61 -4.01 9.74 3.78
CA LEU A 61 -3.95 8.28 3.83
C LEU A 61 -5.30 7.64 3.53
N SER A 62 -6.40 8.21 4.07
CA SER A 62 -7.75 7.73 3.80
C SER A 62 -8.09 7.81 2.32
N GLU A 63 -7.76 8.93 1.66
CA GLU A 63 -7.99 9.12 0.23
C GLU A 63 -7.20 8.11 -0.59
N ALA A 64 -5.91 7.91 -0.28
CA ALA A 64 -5.09 6.93 -0.97
C ALA A 64 -5.67 5.51 -0.85
N ILE A 65 -6.02 5.07 0.36
CA ILE A 65 -6.63 3.75 0.58
C ILE A 65 -7.96 3.62 -0.18
N TYR A 66 -8.78 4.66 -0.19
CA TYR A 66 -10.06 4.64 -0.89
C TYR A 66 -9.89 4.50 -2.41
N TYR A 67 -9.02 5.28 -3.02
CA TYR A 67 -8.87 5.24 -4.47
C TYR A 67 -8.11 4.00 -4.96
N GLU A 68 -7.15 3.50 -4.18
CA GLU A 68 -6.30 2.38 -4.58
C GLU A 68 -6.85 1.02 -4.16
N ALA A 69 -7.58 0.93 -3.03
CA ALA A 69 -7.90 -0.35 -2.40
C ALA A 69 -9.32 -0.48 -1.83
N ARG A 70 -10.25 0.44 -2.11
CA ARG A 70 -11.63 0.35 -1.56
C ARG A 70 -12.37 -0.95 -1.89
N SER A 71 -12.01 -1.62 -2.97
CA SER A 71 -12.62 -2.87 -3.43
C SER A 71 -11.83 -4.11 -3.01
N GLU A 72 -10.71 -3.92 -2.31
CA GLU A 72 -9.88 -5.00 -1.79
C GLU A 72 -10.34 -5.43 -0.39
N SER A 73 -9.82 -6.58 0.04
CA SER A 73 -9.98 -7.04 1.42
C SER A 73 -9.39 -6.03 2.42
N LEU A 74 -9.77 -6.16 3.70
CA LEU A 74 -9.16 -5.37 4.77
C LEU A 74 -7.63 -5.51 4.77
N GLU A 75 -7.11 -6.71 4.52
CA GLU A 75 -5.67 -6.95 4.41
C GLU A 75 -5.03 -6.18 3.24
N GLY A 76 -5.71 -6.10 2.09
CA GLY A 76 -5.24 -5.31 0.94
C GLY A 76 -5.21 -3.80 1.23
N GLN A 77 -6.25 -3.28 1.90
CA GLN A 77 -6.29 -1.87 2.34
C GLN A 77 -5.18 -1.55 3.33
N LEU A 78 -4.92 -2.46 4.28
CA LEU A 78 -3.80 -2.34 5.22
C LEU A 78 -2.46 -2.37 4.48
N GLY A 79 -2.30 -3.25 3.48
CA GLY A 79 -1.07 -3.35 2.71
C GLY A 79 -0.74 -2.07 1.92
N VAL A 80 -1.74 -1.45 1.27
CA VAL A 80 -1.52 -0.16 0.59
C VAL A 80 -1.13 0.94 1.56
N GLY A 81 -1.78 1.01 2.72
CA GLY A 81 -1.44 2.02 3.73
C GLY A 81 -0.08 1.79 4.39
N GLU A 82 0.33 0.53 4.59
CA GLU A 82 1.67 0.20 5.06
C GLU A 82 2.75 0.65 4.06
N VAL A 83 2.54 0.44 2.75
CA VAL A 83 3.47 0.92 1.71
C VAL A 83 3.67 2.44 1.81
N ILE A 84 2.61 3.20 2.10
CA ILE A 84 2.72 4.66 2.26
C ILE A 84 3.60 5.00 3.48
N LEU A 85 3.41 4.32 4.62
CA LEU A 85 4.27 4.53 5.79
C LEU A 85 5.72 4.08 5.56
N ASN A 86 5.93 2.99 4.83
CA ASN A 86 7.28 2.53 4.46
C ASN A 86 8.00 3.56 3.58
N ARG A 87 7.26 4.26 2.70
CA ARG A 87 7.79 5.40 1.93
C ARG A 87 8.16 6.55 2.85
N VAL A 88 7.26 6.97 3.74
CA VAL A 88 7.55 8.04 4.72
C VAL A 88 8.79 7.71 5.56
N ALA A 89 9.00 6.44 5.91
CA ALA A 89 10.17 5.99 6.67
C ALA A 89 11.46 5.87 5.84
N SER A 90 11.39 6.01 4.52
CA SER A 90 12.50 5.79 3.60
C SER A 90 13.09 7.09 3.07
N GLU A 91 14.42 7.18 3.03
CA GLU A 91 15.16 8.33 2.51
C GLU A 91 14.92 8.62 1.01
N PHE A 92 14.30 7.69 0.27
CA PHE A 92 14.01 7.84 -1.15
C PHE A 92 12.71 8.59 -1.45
N TYR A 93 11.91 8.88 -0.42
CA TYR A 93 10.60 9.51 -0.54
C TYR A 93 10.46 10.70 0.39
N PRO A 94 9.42 11.54 0.20
CA PRO A 94 9.07 12.58 1.17
C PRO A 94 8.78 12.01 2.56
N ASP A 95 8.99 12.84 3.57
CA ASP A 95 8.94 12.51 5.00
C ASP A 95 7.57 12.74 5.66
N ASP A 96 6.53 13.03 4.87
CA ASP A 96 5.14 13.12 5.34
C ASP A 96 4.15 12.40 4.40
N VAL A 97 3.04 11.95 4.99
CA VAL A 97 2.04 11.12 4.29
C VAL A 97 1.44 11.86 3.11
N CYS A 98 1.07 13.13 3.28
CA CYS A 98 0.46 13.90 2.21
C CYS A 98 1.42 14.12 1.05
N SER A 99 2.69 14.43 1.32
CA SER A 99 3.72 14.59 0.29
C SER A 99 4.00 13.30 -0.46
N VAL A 100 3.94 12.14 0.20
CA VAL A 100 4.03 10.83 -0.47
C VAL A 100 2.80 10.58 -1.36
N VAL A 101 1.59 10.81 -0.84
CA VAL A 101 0.34 10.56 -1.57
C VAL A 101 0.19 11.47 -2.79
N TYR A 102 0.54 12.75 -2.62
CA TYR A 102 0.41 13.77 -3.67
C TYR A 102 1.71 13.99 -4.46
N GLN A 103 2.69 13.11 -4.32
CA GLN A 103 3.95 13.22 -5.03
C GLN A 103 3.73 13.22 -6.55
N GLY A 104 4.17 14.30 -7.21
CA GLY A 104 4.03 14.46 -8.66
C GLY A 104 2.66 14.92 -9.14
N SER A 105 1.71 15.20 -8.24
CA SER A 105 0.32 15.61 -8.58
C SER A 105 0.21 16.91 -9.39
N SER A 106 1.25 17.76 -9.41
CA SER A 106 1.30 18.96 -10.25
C SER A 106 1.60 18.68 -11.72
N ARG A 107 1.91 17.42 -12.07
CA ARG A 107 2.22 16.98 -13.44
C ARG A 107 0.98 16.39 -14.09
N VAL A 108 0.95 16.38 -15.42
CA VAL A 108 -0.12 15.71 -16.19
C VAL A 108 0.05 14.18 -16.16
N THR A 109 1.29 13.71 -16.09
CA THR A 109 1.65 12.28 -16.03
C THR A 109 2.79 12.04 -15.05
N GLY A 110 2.93 10.80 -14.57
CA GLY A 110 4.01 10.41 -13.67
C GLY A 110 3.74 10.74 -12.20
N CYS A 111 2.47 10.67 -11.81
CA CYS A 111 2.02 10.87 -10.45
C CYS A 111 2.17 9.56 -9.68
N GLN A 112 2.59 9.65 -8.42
CA GLN A 112 2.87 8.46 -7.62
C GLN A 112 1.61 7.62 -7.39
N PHE A 113 0.48 8.28 -7.16
CA PHE A 113 -0.84 7.67 -7.12
C PHE A 113 -1.67 8.20 -8.27
N SER A 114 -2.21 7.30 -9.10
CA SER A 114 -2.84 7.66 -10.37
C SER A 114 -4.07 8.57 -10.19
N PHE A 115 -4.82 8.37 -9.10
CA PHE A 115 -6.02 9.13 -8.77
C PHE A 115 -5.77 10.65 -8.62
N THR A 116 -4.52 11.04 -8.34
CA THR A 116 -4.13 12.44 -8.18
C THR A 116 -4.05 13.19 -9.51
N CYS A 117 -4.03 12.48 -10.65
CA CYS A 117 -3.84 13.08 -11.98
C CYS A 117 -4.82 12.60 -13.04
N ASP A 118 -5.49 11.45 -12.86
CA ASP A 118 -6.45 10.88 -13.80
C ASP A 118 -7.85 11.52 -13.76
N GLY A 119 -8.08 12.45 -12.82
CA GLY A 119 -9.37 13.11 -12.59
C GLY A 119 -10.34 12.35 -11.68
N SER A 120 -9.93 11.24 -11.06
CA SER A 120 -10.72 10.45 -10.11
C SER A 120 -11.24 11.28 -8.94
N MET A 121 -10.45 12.26 -8.47
CA MET A 121 -10.84 13.20 -7.41
C MET A 121 -12.06 14.08 -7.72
N ARG A 122 -12.52 14.15 -8.98
CA ARG A 122 -13.80 14.79 -9.33
C ARG A 122 -14.98 14.12 -8.62
N ARG A 123 -14.85 12.83 -8.29
CA ARG A 123 -15.85 12.06 -7.52
C ARG A 123 -15.38 11.92 -6.08
N ARG A 124 -15.91 12.76 -5.19
CA ARG A 124 -15.54 12.72 -3.76
C ARG A 124 -15.79 11.34 -3.14
N PRO A 125 -14.88 10.85 -2.27
CA PRO A 125 -15.10 9.64 -1.49
C PRO A 125 -16.38 9.72 -0.65
N ARG A 126 -17.15 8.63 -0.61
CA ARG A 126 -18.44 8.57 0.09
C ARG A 126 -18.87 7.12 0.39
N GLY A 127 -19.78 6.97 1.34
CA GLY A 127 -20.40 5.69 1.69
C GLY A 127 -19.50 4.79 2.54
N GLU A 128 -19.93 3.54 2.71
CA GLU A 128 -19.28 2.56 3.61
C GLU A 128 -17.81 2.34 3.29
N ALA A 129 -17.46 2.25 2.00
CA ALA A 129 -16.08 2.10 1.58
C ALA A 129 -15.19 3.29 2.03
N TRP A 130 -15.73 4.51 2.05
CA TRP A 130 -15.02 5.67 2.55
C TRP A 130 -14.85 5.63 4.08
N ASP A 131 -15.90 5.23 4.79
CA ASP A 131 -15.85 5.08 6.25
C ASP A 131 -14.84 4.00 6.66
N GLN A 132 -14.81 2.89 5.92
CA GLN A 132 -13.81 1.84 6.06
C GLN A 132 -12.40 2.36 5.81
N SER A 133 -12.15 3.07 4.71
CA SER A 133 -10.81 3.63 4.41
C SER A 133 -10.34 4.59 5.50
N ARG A 134 -11.23 5.42 6.06
CA ARG A 134 -10.91 6.30 7.20
C ARG A 134 -10.58 5.50 8.46
N ALA A 135 -11.32 4.45 8.74
CA ALA A 135 -11.06 3.59 9.90
C ALA A 135 -9.72 2.87 9.76
N VAL A 136 -9.40 2.34 8.57
CA VAL A 136 -8.12 1.70 8.28
C VAL A 136 -6.97 2.69 8.43
N ALA A 137 -7.08 3.88 7.82
CA ALA A 137 -6.07 4.93 7.94
C ALA A 137 -5.79 5.31 9.40
N ALA A 138 -6.83 5.44 10.24
CA ALA A 138 -6.66 5.73 11.66
C ALA A 138 -5.88 4.63 12.39
N ASN A 139 -6.22 3.35 12.16
CA ASN A 139 -5.52 2.22 12.77
C ASN A 139 -4.05 2.13 12.36
N ILE A 140 -3.76 2.45 11.08
CA ILE A 140 -2.39 2.50 10.55
C ILE A 140 -1.58 3.60 11.26
N LEU A 141 -2.12 4.81 11.35
CA LEU A 141 -1.44 5.94 11.99
C LEU A 141 -1.26 5.76 13.51
N MET A 142 -2.13 4.97 14.15
CA MET A 142 -1.98 4.58 15.56
C MET A 142 -0.99 3.43 15.77
N GLY A 143 -0.36 2.89 14.71
CA GLY A 143 0.56 1.76 14.81
C GLY A 143 -0.11 0.45 15.23
N SER A 144 -1.42 0.32 14.99
CA SER A 144 -2.22 -0.85 15.42
C SER A 144 -2.18 -2.02 14.43
N ILE A 145 -1.28 -1.97 13.44
CA ILE A 145 -1.18 -2.97 12.38
C ILE A 145 0.08 -3.83 12.57
N PRO A 146 0.07 -5.12 12.15
CA PRO A 146 1.27 -5.95 12.21
C PRO A 146 2.44 -5.31 11.48
N HIS A 147 3.64 -5.40 12.05
CA HIS A 147 4.85 -5.02 11.34
C HIS A 147 5.08 -5.92 10.12
N ALA A 148 5.49 -5.32 9.00
CA ALA A 148 5.89 -5.98 7.77
C ALA A 148 4.79 -6.87 7.15
N LEU A 149 3.54 -6.42 7.15
CA LEU A 149 2.43 -7.12 6.50
C LEU A 149 2.73 -7.39 5.01
N THR A 150 3.37 -6.43 4.35
CA THR A 150 3.81 -6.48 2.94
C THR A 150 5.26 -6.91 2.76
N GLY A 151 5.97 -7.27 3.84
CA GLY A 151 7.40 -7.56 3.81
C GLY A 151 8.25 -6.33 3.45
N ASP A 152 7.98 -5.20 4.11
CA ASP A 152 8.67 -3.91 3.92
C ASP A 152 8.57 -3.36 2.49
N ALA A 153 7.43 -3.59 1.83
CA ALA A 153 7.23 -3.13 0.47
C ALA A 153 7.12 -1.61 0.40
N THR A 154 7.70 -1.04 -0.64
CA THR A 154 7.59 0.39 -1.01
C THR A 154 6.90 0.59 -2.35
N HIS A 155 6.60 -0.50 -3.06
CA HIS A 155 5.99 -0.50 -4.38
C HIS A 155 4.92 -1.59 -4.45
N TYR A 156 3.91 -1.37 -5.26
CA TYR A 156 2.96 -2.40 -5.63
C TYR A 156 2.36 -2.10 -7.01
N HIS A 157 1.77 -3.12 -7.61
CA HIS A 157 0.86 -2.97 -8.75
C HIS A 157 -0.24 -4.04 -8.66
N THR A 158 -1.28 -3.88 -9.47
CA THR A 158 -2.37 -4.86 -9.59
C THR A 158 -2.02 -5.95 -10.61
N ASP A 159 -2.38 -7.19 -10.35
CA ASP A 159 -2.05 -8.38 -11.16
C ASP A 159 -2.41 -8.32 -12.66
N TYR A 160 -3.32 -7.43 -13.05
CA TYR A 160 -3.71 -7.19 -14.43
C TYR A 160 -2.86 -6.13 -15.17
N VAL A 161 -1.81 -5.59 -14.55
CA VAL A 161 -0.80 -4.74 -15.21
C VAL A 161 0.61 -5.28 -14.98
N ASP A 162 1.50 -5.14 -15.97
CA ASP A 162 2.92 -5.52 -15.85
C ASP A 162 3.83 -4.31 -16.07
N PRO A 163 4.19 -3.58 -14.99
CA PRO A 163 4.98 -2.37 -15.12
C PRO A 163 6.47 -2.68 -15.26
N TYR A 164 7.13 -2.03 -16.22
CA TYR A 164 8.56 -2.23 -16.53
C TYR A 164 9.53 -2.10 -15.33
N TRP A 165 9.13 -1.39 -14.27
CA TRP A 165 9.98 -1.19 -13.09
C TRP A 165 10.03 -2.43 -12.18
N ASN A 166 9.05 -3.35 -12.26
CA ASN A 166 8.96 -4.50 -11.35
C ASN A 166 10.17 -5.46 -11.48
N VAL A 167 10.76 -5.55 -12.67
CA VAL A 167 11.88 -6.46 -12.97
C VAL A 167 13.13 -6.15 -12.14
N GLY A 168 13.25 -4.90 -11.66
CA GLY A 168 14.34 -4.44 -10.82
C GLY A 168 14.13 -4.67 -9.33
N LEU A 169 12.95 -5.12 -8.92
CA LEU A 169 12.55 -5.19 -7.51
C LEU A 169 12.36 -6.63 -7.03
N VAL A 170 12.39 -6.81 -5.71
CA VAL A 170 12.11 -8.10 -5.07
C VAL A 170 10.63 -8.15 -4.75
N GLN A 171 9.91 -9.12 -5.31
CA GLN A 171 8.52 -9.38 -4.95
C GLN A 171 8.49 -9.98 -3.54
N THR A 172 7.64 -9.43 -2.67
CA THR A 172 7.57 -9.81 -1.26
C THR A 172 6.30 -10.60 -0.97
N ARG A 173 5.15 -10.09 -1.39
CA ARG A 173 3.84 -10.67 -1.11
C ARG A 173 2.82 -10.35 -2.20
N THR A 174 1.78 -11.17 -2.27
CA THR A 174 0.57 -10.88 -3.04
C THR A 174 -0.62 -10.91 -2.07
N ILE A 175 -1.42 -9.84 -2.05
CA ILE A 175 -2.61 -9.70 -1.20
C ILE A 175 -3.75 -9.20 -2.09
N GLY A 176 -4.80 -10.01 -2.24
CA GLY A 176 -5.87 -9.69 -3.20
C GLY A 176 -5.30 -9.56 -4.61
N THR A 177 -5.63 -8.47 -5.29
CA THR A 177 -5.11 -8.17 -6.64
C THR A 177 -3.72 -7.51 -6.60
N HIS A 178 -3.24 -7.09 -5.43
CA HIS A 178 -2.00 -6.34 -5.30
C HIS A 178 -0.77 -7.25 -5.14
N ILE A 179 0.26 -6.98 -5.94
CA ILE A 179 1.58 -7.58 -5.84
C ILE A 179 2.55 -6.55 -5.30
N PHE A 180 3.19 -6.86 -4.18
CA PHE A 180 4.04 -5.96 -3.40
C PHE A 180 5.52 -6.23 -3.64
N TYR A 181 6.32 -5.16 -3.61
CA TYR A 181 7.74 -5.18 -3.91
C TYR A 181 8.55 -4.25 -3.01
N ARG A 182 9.79 -4.63 -2.75
CA ARG A 182 10.81 -3.79 -2.12
C ARG A 182 12.08 -3.69 -2.96
N PHE A 183 12.94 -2.74 -2.60
CA PHE A 183 14.27 -2.67 -3.16
C PHE A 183 15.10 -3.92 -2.79
N PRO A 184 16.02 -4.36 -3.67
CA PRO A 184 17.01 -5.36 -3.29
C PRO A 184 17.87 -4.87 -2.10
N GLU A 185 18.11 -5.74 -1.13
CA GLU A 185 18.88 -5.42 0.09
C GLU A 185 20.24 -6.12 0.08
N THR A 186 20.30 -7.36 -0.42
CA THR A 186 21.54 -8.15 -0.44
C THR A 186 22.27 -8.06 -1.78
N GLY A 187 23.59 -8.27 -1.76
CA GLY A 187 24.38 -8.33 -3.00
C GLY A 187 23.87 -9.37 -4.00
N ARG A 188 23.32 -10.49 -3.52
CA ARG A 188 22.69 -11.53 -4.35
C ARG A 188 21.39 -11.04 -4.99
N GLU A 189 20.53 -10.37 -4.23
CA GLU A 189 19.29 -9.79 -4.76
C GLU A 189 19.59 -8.71 -5.81
N TRP A 190 20.58 -7.84 -5.54
CA TRP A 190 21.05 -6.85 -6.51
C TRP A 190 21.59 -7.49 -7.79
N ALA A 191 22.35 -8.58 -7.69
CA ALA A 191 22.82 -9.31 -8.87
C ALA A 191 21.65 -9.90 -9.66
N ALA A 192 20.69 -10.52 -8.99
CA ALA A 192 19.49 -11.08 -9.63
C ALA A 192 18.63 -10.01 -10.30
N ALA A 193 18.42 -8.86 -9.65
CA ALA A 193 17.70 -7.72 -10.22
C ALA A 193 18.38 -7.19 -11.49
N ARG A 194 19.71 -7.00 -11.46
CA ARG A 194 20.47 -6.58 -12.65
C ARG A 194 20.37 -7.59 -13.79
N THR A 195 20.44 -8.88 -13.50
CA THR A 195 20.28 -9.93 -14.52
C THR A 195 18.88 -9.88 -15.14
N ARG A 196 17.82 -9.77 -14.34
CA ARG A 196 16.44 -9.63 -14.84
C ARG A 196 16.25 -8.38 -15.68
N GLN A 197 16.77 -7.23 -15.24
CA GLN A 197 16.74 -5.99 -16.01
C GLN A 197 17.52 -6.10 -17.34
N ALA A 198 18.68 -6.76 -17.34
CA ALA A 198 19.46 -6.98 -18.56
C ALA A 198 18.70 -7.88 -19.55
N ALA A 199 18.09 -8.96 -19.05
CA ALA A 199 17.25 -9.86 -19.86
C ALA A 199 16.02 -9.12 -20.43
N ALA A 200 15.32 -8.34 -19.61
CA ALA A 200 14.17 -7.54 -20.05
C ALA A 200 14.56 -6.52 -21.14
N ARG A 201 15.71 -5.84 -20.98
CA ARG A 201 16.25 -4.93 -22.00
C ARG A 201 16.65 -5.65 -23.28
N TYR A 202 17.21 -6.84 -23.17
CA TYR A 202 17.55 -7.66 -24.34
C TYR A 202 16.27 -8.08 -25.08
N ALA A 203 15.27 -8.60 -24.37
CA ALA A 203 13.98 -8.98 -24.94
C ALA A 203 13.29 -7.79 -25.61
N ALA A 204 13.23 -6.62 -24.97
CA ALA A 204 12.63 -5.42 -25.56
C ALA A 204 13.33 -4.96 -26.86
N ARG A 205 14.64 -5.17 -26.99
CA ARG A 205 15.40 -4.84 -28.22
C ARG A 205 15.21 -5.84 -29.36
N HIS A 206 14.86 -7.09 -29.04
CA HIS A 206 14.72 -8.18 -30.01
C HIS A 206 13.26 -8.64 -30.16
N ALA A 207 12.31 -7.90 -29.58
CA ALA A 207 10.91 -8.12 -29.81
C ALA A 207 10.60 -7.77 -31.27
N THR A 208 10.33 -8.78 -32.09
CA THR A 208 9.87 -8.59 -33.47
C THR A 208 8.55 -7.83 -33.43
N PRO A 209 8.40 -6.70 -34.17
CA PRO A 209 7.13 -6.02 -34.28
C PRO A 209 6.05 -6.98 -34.76
N LEU A 210 4.84 -6.87 -34.19
CA LEU A 210 3.69 -7.66 -34.62
C LEU A 210 3.42 -7.51 -36.14
N SER A 211 3.73 -6.36 -36.73
CA SER A 211 3.64 -6.12 -38.17
C SER A 211 4.53 -7.07 -38.98
N ASP A 212 5.77 -7.27 -38.53
CA ASP A 212 6.80 -8.01 -39.25
C ASP A 212 6.58 -9.52 -39.07
N ALA A 213 5.98 -9.92 -37.94
CA ALA A 213 5.54 -11.29 -37.73
C ALA A 213 4.34 -11.69 -38.60
N VAL A 214 3.49 -10.74 -39.04
CA VAL A 214 2.35 -11.05 -39.94
C VAL A 214 2.81 -11.27 -41.38
N GLU A 215 3.83 -10.53 -41.84
CA GLU A 215 4.43 -10.77 -43.17
C GLU A 215 5.06 -12.17 -43.26
N ASP A 216 5.72 -12.64 -42.20
CA ASP A 216 6.36 -13.96 -42.17
C ASP A 216 5.35 -15.13 -42.11
N VAL A 217 4.12 -14.90 -41.63
CA VAL A 217 3.04 -15.89 -41.68
C VAL A 217 2.39 -15.95 -43.07
N GLN A 218 2.29 -14.82 -43.78
CA GLN A 218 1.72 -14.79 -45.13
C GLN A 218 2.64 -15.43 -46.18
N THR A 219 3.95 -15.41 -45.98
CA THR A 219 4.92 -16.10 -46.87
C THR A 219 4.95 -17.62 -46.70
N VAL A 220 4.38 -18.15 -45.61
CA VAL A 220 4.33 -19.60 -45.29
C VAL A 220 2.95 -20.21 -45.61
N ALA A 221 1.96 -19.40 -45.97
CA ALA A 221 0.65 -19.89 -46.40
C ALA A 221 0.74 -20.49 -47.82
N LEU A 222 1.29 -21.71 -47.92
CA LEU A 222 1.18 -22.52 -49.13
C LEU A 222 -0.30 -22.78 -49.42
N THR A 223 -0.68 -22.52 -50.67
CA THR A 223 -2.01 -22.85 -51.16
C THR A 223 -2.22 -24.37 -51.11
N THR A 224 -3.48 -24.79 -51.05
CA THR A 224 -3.84 -26.22 -51.00
C THR A 224 -3.30 -26.99 -52.22
N GLU A 225 -3.17 -26.31 -53.36
CA GLU A 225 -2.59 -26.85 -54.60
C GLU A 225 -1.07 -27.08 -54.47
N GLU A 226 -0.34 -26.16 -53.85
CA GLU A 226 1.11 -26.32 -53.62
C GLU A 226 1.43 -27.45 -52.64
N LEU A 227 0.57 -27.66 -51.65
CA LEU A 227 0.69 -28.81 -50.73
C LEU A 227 0.39 -30.13 -51.43
N GLN A 228 -0.61 -30.17 -52.33
CA GLN A 228 -0.93 -31.34 -53.13
C GLN A 228 0.19 -31.67 -54.13
N ALA A 229 0.80 -30.67 -54.77
CA ALA A 229 1.91 -30.86 -55.69
C ALA A 229 3.13 -31.48 -54.97
N ARG A 230 3.46 -31.00 -53.77
CA ARG A 230 4.56 -31.53 -52.95
C ARG A 230 4.31 -32.93 -52.44
N GLU A 231 3.08 -33.26 -52.07
CA GLU A 231 2.73 -34.61 -51.64
C GLU A 231 2.81 -35.60 -52.82
N LEU A 232 2.40 -35.20 -54.02
CA LEU A 232 2.54 -36.02 -55.24
C LEU A 232 4.02 -36.26 -55.60
N GLU A 233 4.86 -35.24 -55.48
CA GLU A 233 6.30 -35.35 -55.73
C GLU A 233 6.97 -36.30 -54.72
N ARG A 234 6.62 -36.18 -53.43
CA ARG A 234 7.06 -37.08 -52.35
C ARG A 234 6.61 -38.53 -52.54
N LEU A 235 5.43 -38.74 -53.12
CA LEU A 235 4.92 -40.08 -53.43
C LEU A 235 5.65 -40.67 -54.64
N SER A 236 6.04 -39.84 -55.62
CA SER A 236 6.81 -40.29 -56.79
C SER A 236 8.25 -40.73 -56.45
N GLU A 237 8.87 -40.13 -55.43
CA GLU A 237 10.20 -40.52 -54.95
C GLU A 237 10.21 -41.80 -54.10
N LYS A 238 9.04 -42.25 -53.62
CA LYS A 238 8.91 -43.46 -52.79
C LYS A 238 8.73 -44.75 -53.59
N ASP A 239 8.53 -44.64 -54.90
CA ASP A 239 8.32 -45.76 -55.82
C ASP A 239 9.57 -46.12 -56.67
N ILE A 240 10.77 -45.73 -56.21
CA ILE A 240 12.07 -46.17 -56.77
C ILE A 240 12.81 -47.07 -55.79
#